data_AF-A0A8J6XFI8-F1
#
_entry.id   AF-A0A8J6XFI8-F1
#
_cell.length_a   1.000
_cell.length_b   1.000
_cell.length_c   1.000
_cell.angle_alpha   90.00
_cell.angle_beta   90.00
_cell.angle_gamma   90.00
#
_symmetry.space_group_name_H-M   'P 1'
#
loop_
_entity.id
_entity.type
_entity.pdbx_description
1 polymer ?
#
loop_
_entity_poly.entity_id
_entity_poly.type
_entity_poly.pdbx_seq_one_letter_code
_entity_poly.pdbx_strand_id
1 'polypeptide(L)' 'MNINISDGWEVDPLFVSGIDVPLSKRVTLTSRVNVSFGEEDTDVGLLLGVGYSLFR' A
#
# COMPACT_ATOMS: atom_id res chain seq x y z
N MET A 1 13.36 -9.84 -34.77
CA MET A 1 12.91 -9.81 -33.37
C MET A 1 12.17 -8.49 -33.19
N ASN A 2 10.85 -8.55 -33.06
CA ASN A 2 10.03 -7.36 -32.81
C ASN A 2 9.74 -7.36 -31.30
N ILE A 3 10.22 -6.33 -30.60
CA ILE A 3 9.90 -6.13 -29.19
C ILE A 3 8.75 -5.12 -29.17
N ASN A 4 7.54 -5.63 -28.97
CA ASN A 4 6.36 -4.81 -28.76
C ASN A 4 6.25 -4.53 -27.26
N ILE A 5 6.62 -3.32 -26.86
CA ILE A 5 6.32 -2.82 -25.51
C ILE A 5 4.95 -2.15 -25.66
N SER A 6 3.90 -2.89 -25.33
CA SER A 6 2.56 -2.31 -25.23
C SER A 6 2.59 -1.28 -24.09
N ASP A 7 2.31 -0.01 -24.39
CA ASP A 7 2.23 1.12 -23.45
C ASP A 7 1.03 1.01 -22.47
N GLY A 8 0.72 -0.19 -21.98
CA GLY A 8 -0.43 -0.45 -21.10
C GLY A 8 -0.10 -0.23 -19.62
N TRP A 9 0.53 0.89 -19.28
CA TRP A 9 0.71 1.29 -17.89
C TRP A 9 -0.31 2.39 -17.56
N GLU A 10 -1.19 2.09 -16.62
CA GLU A 10 -2.19 3.01 -16.11
C GLU A 10 -1.75 3.50 -14.72
N VAL A 11 -1.97 4.79 -14.47
CA VAL A 11 -1.56 5.44 -13.22
C VAL A 11 -2.74 6.17 -12.64
N ASP A 12 -3.17 5.70 -11.47
CA ASP A 12 -4.29 6.27 -10.77
C ASP A 12 -3.84 7.01 -9.50
N PRO A 13 -4.53 8.10 -9.13
CA PRO A 13 -4.38 8.70 -7.81
C PRO A 13 -4.69 7.70 -6.69
N LEU A 14 -3.75 7.58 -5.73
CA LEU A 14 -3.89 6.72 -4.57
C LEU A 14 -3.93 7.54 -3.28
N PHE A 15 -5.03 7.43 -2.52
CA PHE A 15 -5.11 7.92 -1.15
C PHE A 15 -4.80 6.80 -0.17
N VAL A 16 -3.91 7.06 0.79
CA VAL A 16 -3.53 6.09 1.83
C VAL A 16 -3.71 6.72 3.20
N SER A 17 -4.38 6.01 4.09
CA SER A 17 -4.52 6.40 5.50
C SER A 17 -4.31 5.20 6.39
N GLY A 18 -3.83 5.41 7.60
CA GLY A 18 -3.63 4.33 8.56
C GLY A 18 -3.05 4.76 9.88
N ILE A 19 -2.91 3.77 10.75
CA ILE A 19 -2.37 3.93 12.10
C ILE A 19 -1.31 2.87 12.37
N ASP A 20 -0.34 3.26 13.19
CA ASP A 20 0.68 2.38 13.74
C ASP A 20 0.46 2.27 15.26
N VAL A 21 0.38 1.04 15.76
CA VAL A 21 0.15 0.73 17.17
C VAL A 21 1.37 -0.01 17.72
N PRO A 22 2.17 0.60 18.61
CA PRO A 22 3.28 -0.08 19.25
C PRO A 22 2.74 -1.13 20.23
N LEU A 23 2.92 -2.42 19.90
CA LEU A 23 2.52 -3.53 20.77
C LEU A 23 3.59 -3.81 21.83
N SER A 24 4.86 -3.52 21.53
CA SER A 24 5.97 -3.61 22.48
C SER A 24 7.11 -2.67 22.05
N LYS A 25 8.20 -2.61 22.84
CA LYS A 25 9.40 -1.81 22.51
C LYS A 25 10.04 -2.15 21.16
N ARG A 26 9.73 -3.32 20.59
CA ARG A 26 10.30 -3.80 19.33
C ARG A 26 9.25 -4.20 18.31
N VAL A 27 7.97 -4.30 18.66
CA VAL A 27 6.90 -4.79 17.78
C VAL A 27 5.88 -3.70 17.55
N THR A 28 5.58 -3.42 16.29
CA THR A 28 4.53 -2.47 15.87
C THR A 28 3.52 -3.19 15.00
N LEU A 29 2.24 -2.95 15.24
CA LEU A 29 1.15 -3.38 14.37
C LEU A 29 0.76 -2.19 13.49
N THR A 30 0.66 -2.41 12.19
CA THR A 30 0.25 -1.40 11.21
C THR A 30 -1.08 -1.81 10.61
N SER A 31 -1.99 -0.86 10.51
CA SER A 31 -3.23 -1.01 9.75
C SER A 31 -3.38 0.19 8.81
N ARG A 32 -3.58 -0.08 7.51
CA ARG A 32 -3.74 0.95 6.49
C ARG A 32 -4.90 0.61 5.56
N VAL A 33 -5.63 1.63 5.15
CA VAL A 33 -6.61 1.58 4.08
C VAL A 33 -6.06 2.39 2.91
N ASN A 34 -6.17 1.85 1.71
CA ASN A 34 -5.72 2.44 0.46
C ASN A 34 -6.96 2.55 -0.44
N VAL A 35 -7.14 3.70 -1.08
CA VAL A 35 -8.22 3.94 -2.04
C VAL A 35 -7.62 4.47 -3.32
N SER A 36 -7.80 3.73 -4.41
CA SER A 36 -7.40 4.14 -5.76
C SER A 36 -8.61 4.68 -6.50
N PHE A 37 -8.46 5.79 -7.19
CA PHE A 37 -9.52 6.42 -7.99
C PHE A 37 -9.13 6.34 -9.47
N GLY A 38 -9.48 5.23 -10.12
CA GLY A 38 -9.30 5.07 -11.56
C GLY A 38 -10.40 5.76 -12.37
N GLU A 39 -10.24 5.79 -13.69
CA GLU A 39 -11.22 6.43 -14.59
C GLU A 39 -12.57 5.71 -14.60
N GLU A 40 -12.58 4.39 -14.46
CA GLU A 40 -13.79 3.56 -14.53
C GLU A 40 -14.28 3.12 -13.14
N ASP A 41 -13.36 2.82 -12.21
CA ASP A 41 -13.68 2.23 -10.92
C ASP A 41 -12.87 2.83 -9.75
N THR A 42 -13.42 2.70 -8.54
CA THR A 42 -12.71 3.00 -7.29
C THR A 42 -12.38 1.70 -6.56
N ASP A 43 -11.10 1.45 -6.36
CA ASP A 43 -10.61 0.26 -5.66
C ASP A 43 -10.26 0.59 -4.20
N VAL A 44 -10.61 -0.31 -3.28
CA VAL A 44 -10.28 -0.18 -1.85
C VAL A 44 -9.48 -1.39 -1.38
N GLY A 45 -8.33 -1.13 -0.77
CA GLY A 45 -7.44 -2.15 -0.19
C GLY A 45 -7.23 -1.96 1.31
N LEU A 46 -7.28 -3.05 2.07
CA LEU A 46 -6.88 -3.09 3.49
C LEU A 46 -5.52 -3.78 3.62
N LEU A 47 -4.59 -3.14 4.33
CA LEU A 47 -3.29 -3.68 4.66
C LEU A 47 -3.16 -3.82 6.17
N LEU A 48 -2.82 -5.03 6.61
CA LEU A 48 -2.40 -5.32 7.98
C LEU A 48 -0.94 -5.78 7.95
N GLY A 49 -0.12 -5.22 8.84
CA GLY A 49 1.31 -5.48 8.88
C GLY A 49 1.85 -5.56 10.31
N VAL A 50 2.96 -6.26 10.48
CA VAL A 50 3.71 -6.30 11.74
C VAL A 50 5.16 -5.92 11.47
N GLY A 51 5.64 -4.88 12.15
CA GLY A 51 7.02 -4.43 12.10
C GLY A 51 7.81 -4.90 13.33
N TYR A 52 9.06 -5.32 13.11
CA TYR A 52 10.00 -5.65 14.18
C TYR A 52 11.25 -4.78 14.09
N SER A 53 11.55 -4.02 15.16
CA SER A 53 12.75 -3.17 15.23
C SER A 53 13.93 -3.94 15.85
N LEU A 54 14.99 -4.07 15.05
CA LEU A 54 16.22 -4.78 15.46
C LEU A 54 17.11 -3.94 16.37
N PHE A 55 17.09 -2.61 16.19
CA PHE A 55 17.92 -1.66 16.93
C PHE A 55 17.05 -0.55 17.55
N ARG A 56 17.51 0.01 18.67
CA ARG A 56 16.87 1.11 19.42
C ARG A 56 17.80 2.29 19.48
#